data_AF-A0ABD7CND0-F1
#
_entry.id   AF-A0ABD7CND0-F1
#
_cell.length_a   1.000
_cell.length_b   1.000
_cell.length_c   1.000
_cell.angle_alpha   90.00
_cell.angle_beta   90.00
_cell.angle_gamma   90.00
#
_symmetry.space_group_name_H-M   'P 1'
#
loop_
_entity.id
_entity.type
_entity.pdbx_description
1 polymer ?
#
loop_
_entity_poly.entity_id
_entity_poly.type
_entity_poly.pdbx_seq_one_letter_code
_entity_poly.pdbx_strand_id
1 'polypeptide(L)'
;MSKDKKITLEDFIKKATDKYNKRKKVVDIDVEGFGLLTFKRPSDADLLEFKNTLANSVKMSKDESIDKLDYGQMLNASKELIYNSCEFLHSNELMQELECGEPFDVPVKVFGIDGSIQLAQKINEAFEDNNAEVAIKNS
;
A
#
# COMPACT_ATOMS: atom_id res chain seq x y z
N MET A 1 -2.10 -18.66 39.89
CA MET A 1 -0.92 -18.96 39.06
C MET A 1 -1.18 -18.47 37.64
N SER A 2 -0.30 -17.66 37.06
CA SER A 2 0.13 -17.89 35.68
C SER A 2 1.49 -17.26 35.52
N LYS A 3 2.53 -18.09 35.70
CA LYS A 3 3.92 -17.72 35.41
C LYS A 3 4.01 -17.52 33.90
N ASP A 4 4.73 -16.49 33.47
CA ASP A 4 5.19 -16.27 32.11
C ASP A 4 5.72 -17.55 31.49
N LYS A 5 4.85 -18.30 30.82
CA LYS A 5 5.21 -19.56 30.17
C LYS A 5 5.85 -19.16 28.84
N LYS A 6 7.16 -19.39 28.73
CA LYS A 6 7.87 -19.29 27.44
C LYS A 6 7.13 -20.16 26.43
N ILE A 7 6.83 -19.59 25.26
CA ILE A 7 6.16 -20.33 24.19
C ILE A 7 7.09 -21.44 23.69
N THR A 8 6.52 -22.55 23.22
CA THR A 8 7.30 -23.58 22.52
C THR A 8 7.56 -23.16 21.08
N LEU A 9 8.50 -23.83 20.40
CA LEU A 9 8.71 -23.63 18.96
C LEU A 9 7.45 -24.00 18.16
N GLU A 10 6.73 -25.04 18.56
CA GLU A 10 5.47 -25.45 17.93
C GLU A 10 4.39 -24.37 18.06
N ASP A 11 4.24 -23.80 19.27
CA ASP A 11 3.33 -22.68 19.51
C ASP A 11 3.72 -21.44 18.67
N PHE A 12 5.02 -21.17 18.54
CA PHE A 12 5.51 -20.07 17.71
C PHE A 12 5.16 -20.28 16.24
N ILE A 13 5.48 -21.44 15.67
CA ILE A 13 5.20 -21.78 14.27
C ILE A 13 3.70 -21.66 13.99
N LYS A 14 2.85 -22.19 14.87
CA LYS A 14 1.40 -22.08 14.74
C LYS A 14 0.95 -20.63 14.74
N LYS A 15 1.35 -19.84 15.74
CA LYS A 15 0.98 -18.41 15.84
C LYS A 15 1.49 -17.58 14.65
N ALA A 16 2.72 -17.82 14.20
CA ALA A 16 3.30 -17.13 13.05
C ALA A 16 2.54 -17.46 11.75
N THR A 17 2.23 -18.73 11.53
CA THR A 17 1.48 -19.19 10.36
C THR A 17 0.05 -18.66 10.36
N ASP A 18 -0.62 -18.73 11.52
CA ASP A 18 -1.96 -18.17 11.70
C ASP A 18 -1.97 -16.66 11.44
N LYS A 19 -0.99 -15.92 11.96
CA LYS A 19 -0.84 -14.48 11.71
C LYS A 19 -0.65 -14.20 10.22
N TYR A 20 0.26 -14.91 9.56
CA TYR A 20 0.52 -14.76 8.13
C TYR A 20 -0.73 -15.04 7.30
N ASN A 21 -1.47 -16.12 7.60
CA ASN A 21 -2.65 -16.52 6.83
C ASN A 21 -3.85 -15.60 7.01
N LYS A 22 -3.98 -14.97 8.18
CA LYS A 22 -5.07 -14.03 8.52
C LYS A 22 -4.83 -12.60 8.04
N ARG A 23 -3.68 -12.29 7.44
CA ARG A 23 -3.43 -10.94 6.92
C ARG A 23 -4.48 -10.57 5.87
N LYS A 24 -4.77 -9.27 5.76
CA LYS A 24 -5.65 -8.75 4.71
C LYS A 24 -5.02 -8.99 3.33
N LYS A 25 -5.69 -9.75 2.48
CA LYS A 25 -5.22 -10.13 1.12
C LYS A 25 -5.88 -9.34 -0.01
N VAL A 26 -7.06 -8.79 0.26
CA VAL A 26 -7.87 -8.05 -0.69
C VAL A 26 -8.57 -6.93 0.08
N VAL A 27 -8.78 -5.79 -0.57
CA VAL A 27 -9.60 -4.69 -0.06
C VAL A 27 -10.43 -4.11 -1.21
N ASP A 28 -11.66 -3.72 -0.92
CA ASP A 28 -12.47 -2.92 -1.84
C ASP A 28 -12.37 -1.45 -1.40
N ILE A 29 -12.03 -0.56 -2.34
CA ILE A 29 -11.90 0.87 -2.10
C ILE A 29 -12.88 1.58 -3.02
N ASP A 30 -13.66 2.51 -2.48
CA ASP A 30 -14.54 3.37 -3.27
C ASP A 30 -13.69 4.43 -4.00
N VAL A 31 -13.69 4.34 -5.32
CA VAL A 31 -12.94 5.22 -6.21
C VAL A 31 -13.92 6.14 -6.92
N GLU A 32 -13.72 7.44 -6.75
CA GLU A 32 -14.57 8.47 -7.35
C GLU A 32 -14.71 8.27 -8.87
N GLY A 33 -15.95 8.23 -9.36
CA GLY A 33 -16.26 8.00 -10.77
C GLY A 33 -16.30 6.53 -11.21
N PHE A 34 -15.82 5.59 -10.40
CA PHE A 34 -15.77 4.15 -10.72
C PHE A 34 -16.55 3.27 -9.73
N GLY A 35 -16.76 3.74 -8.50
CA GLY A 35 -17.36 2.96 -7.42
C GLY A 35 -16.33 2.05 -6.75
N LEU A 36 -16.80 0.94 -6.16
CA LEU A 36 -15.95 -0.01 -5.45
C LEU A 36 -15.04 -0.78 -6.43
N LEU A 37 -13.74 -0.56 -6.33
CA LEU A 37 -12.71 -1.34 -7.02
C LEU A 37 -11.99 -2.25 -6.04
N THR A 38 -11.74 -3.48 -6.47
CA THR A 38 -11.03 -4.50 -5.69
C THR A 38 -9.53 -4.41 -5.94
N PHE A 39 -8.77 -4.33 -4.85
CA PHE A 39 -7.31 -4.31 -4.85
C PHE A 39 -6.77 -5.52 -4.09
N LYS A 40 -5.88 -6.28 -4.73
CA LYS A 40 -5.13 -7.37 -4.10
C LYS A 40 -3.95 -6.79 -3.34
N ARG A 41 -3.58 -7.44 -2.23
CA ARG A 41 -2.40 -7.06 -1.45
C ARG A 41 -1.17 -7.14 -2.36
N PRO A 42 -0.44 -6.02 -2.57
CA PRO A 42 0.84 -6.05 -3.27
C PRO A 42 1.84 -6.96 -2.53
N SER A 43 2.96 -7.29 -3.17
CA SER A 43 4.01 -8.00 -2.45
C SER A 43 4.59 -7.12 -1.33
N ASP A 44 5.18 -7.74 -0.30
CA ASP A 44 5.84 -6.97 0.77
C ASP A 44 7.01 -6.13 0.21
N ALA A 45 7.61 -6.56 -0.91
CA ALA A 45 8.63 -5.79 -1.62
C ALA A 45 8.03 -4.54 -2.29
N ASP A 46 6.89 -4.65 -2.96
CA ASP A 46 6.21 -3.51 -3.60
C ASP A 46 5.79 -2.47 -2.55
N LEU A 47 5.23 -2.92 -1.42
CA LEU A 47 4.84 -2.05 -0.32
C LEU A 47 6.07 -1.34 0.30
N LEU A 48 7.18 -2.06 0.48
CA LEU A 48 8.42 -1.48 1.00
C LEU A 48 9.01 -0.45 0.04
N GLU A 49 9.04 -0.76 -1.26
CA GLU A 49 9.58 0.13 -2.29
C GLU A 49 8.76 1.42 -2.40
N PHE A 50 7.43 1.30 -2.37
CA PHE A 50 6.54 2.45 -2.32
C PHE A 50 6.83 3.36 -1.12
N LYS A 51 6.95 2.78 0.09
CA LYS A 51 7.25 3.54 1.31
C LYS A 51 8.62 4.20 1.27
N ASN A 52 9.64 3.48 0.80
CA ASN A 52 10.99 4.03 0.67
C ASN A 52 11.02 5.20 -0.30
N THR A 53 10.38 5.05 -1.46
CA THR A 53 10.32 6.11 -2.47
C THR A 53 9.54 7.32 -1.96
N LEU A 54 8.41 7.12 -1.30
CA LEU A 54 7.68 8.22 -0.66
C LEU A 54 8.52 8.94 0.40
N ALA A 55 9.19 8.22 1.29
CA ALA A 55 10.04 8.83 2.30
C ALA A 55 11.19 9.64 1.68
N ASN A 56 11.81 9.13 0.61
CA ASN A 56 12.90 9.80 -0.10
C ASN A 56 12.44 10.95 -1.00
N SER A 57 11.16 10.99 -1.38
CA SER A 57 10.57 12.09 -2.15
C SER A 57 10.38 13.36 -1.32
N VAL A 58 10.42 13.25 0.02
CA VAL A 58 10.33 14.37 0.94
C VAL A 58 11.71 14.66 1.54
N LYS A 59 12.25 15.85 1.26
CA LYS A 59 13.47 16.31 1.89
C LYS A 59 13.12 17.26 3.03
N MET A 60 13.52 16.90 4.25
CA MET A 60 13.37 17.75 5.41
C MET A 60 14.60 18.65 5.59
N SER A 61 14.37 19.89 6.00
CA SER A 61 15.41 20.82 6.46
C SER A 61 15.83 20.52 7.90
N LYS A 62 16.83 21.25 8.40
CA LYS A 62 17.36 21.09 9.77
C LYS A 62 16.35 21.45 10.86
N ASP A 63 15.32 22.22 10.54
CA ASP A 63 14.24 22.64 11.44
C ASP A 63 12.97 21.79 11.29
N GLU A 64 13.07 20.61 10.65
CA GLU A 64 11.96 19.68 10.42
C GLU A 64 10.84 20.21 9.52
N SER A 65 11.07 21.32 8.80
CA SER A 65 10.18 21.76 7.72
C SER A 65 10.48 21.05 6.41
N ILE A 66 9.52 21.05 5.48
CA ILE A 66 9.67 20.41 4.17
C ILE A 66 10.46 21.37 3.26
N ASP A 67 11.71 20.99 2.93
CA ASP A 67 12.61 21.70 2.03
C ASP A 67 12.27 21.44 0.55
N LYS A 68 11.91 20.19 0.22
CA LYS A 68 11.55 19.79 -1.15
C LYS A 68 10.57 18.60 -1.16
N LEU A 69 9.63 18.65 -2.09
CA LEU A 69 8.78 17.53 -2.49
C LEU A 69 9.05 17.16 -3.94
N ASP A 70 9.38 15.89 -4.19
CA ASP A 70 9.54 15.32 -5.53
C ASP A 70 8.27 14.57 -5.95
N TYR A 71 7.30 15.32 -6.47
CA TYR A 71 6.04 14.77 -6.96
C TYR A 71 6.22 13.75 -8.09
N GLY A 72 7.29 13.84 -8.87
CA GLY A 72 7.59 12.88 -9.93
C GLY A 72 7.91 11.49 -9.36
N GLN A 73 8.76 11.44 -8.33
CA GLN A 73 9.04 10.19 -7.61
C GLN A 73 7.79 9.64 -6.92
N MET A 74 7.00 10.51 -6.28
CA MET A 74 5.74 10.09 -5.66
C MET A 74 4.79 9.44 -6.67
N LEU A 75 4.61 10.08 -7.83
CA LEU A 75 3.74 9.56 -8.90
C LEU A 75 4.24 8.22 -9.45
N ASN A 76 5.54 8.10 -9.69
CA ASN A 76 6.13 6.85 -10.22
C ASN A 76 5.94 5.68 -9.26
N ALA A 77 6.18 5.86 -7.97
CA ALA A 77 5.91 4.82 -6.98
C ALA A 77 4.40 4.49 -6.90
N SER A 78 3.55 5.50 -7.03
CA SER A 78 2.10 5.35 -6.93
C SER A 78 1.51 4.57 -8.10
N LYS A 79 1.90 4.88 -9.34
CA LYS A 79 1.38 4.20 -10.53
C LYS A 79 1.75 2.71 -10.54
N GLU A 80 2.97 2.35 -10.11
CA GLU A 80 3.40 0.95 -10.02
C GLU A 80 2.60 0.17 -8.98
N LEU A 81 2.43 0.73 -7.77
CA LEU A 81 1.66 0.09 -6.71
C LEU A 81 0.20 -0.15 -7.10
N ILE A 82 -0.43 0.86 -7.73
CA ILE A 82 -1.82 0.76 -8.17
C ILE A 82 -1.96 -0.29 -9.27
N TYR A 83 -1.10 -0.25 -10.29
CA TYR A 83 -1.14 -1.22 -11.39
C TYR A 83 -1.03 -2.65 -10.86
N ASN A 84 -0.02 -2.93 -10.04
CA ASN A 84 0.23 -4.26 -9.49
C ASN A 84 -0.87 -4.78 -8.54
N SER A 85 -1.75 -3.91 -8.04
CA SER A 85 -2.80 -4.26 -7.09
C SER A 85 -4.19 -4.41 -7.72
N CYS A 86 -4.46 -3.86 -8.90
CA CYS A 86 -5.78 -3.86 -9.52
C CYS A 86 -5.79 -4.54 -10.89
N GLU A 87 -6.44 -5.71 -10.99
CA GLU A 87 -6.45 -6.51 -12.22
C GLU A 87 -7.15 -5.83 -13.41
N PHE A 88 -8.11 -4.94 -13.17
CA PHE A 88 -8.78 -4.21 -14.24
C PHE A 88 -7.82 -3.31 -15.03
N LEU A 89 -6.77 -2.81 -14.40
CA LEU A 89 -5.79 -1.94 -15.04
C LEU A 89 -4.86 -2.69 -15.99
N HIS A 90 -4.83 -4.03 -15.92
CA HIS A 90 -4.07 -4.88 -16.84
C HIS A 90 -4.81 -5.16 -18.15
N SER A 91 -5.99 -4.57 -18.37
CA SER A 91 -6.79 -4.79 -19.57
C SER A 91 -6.11 -4.19 -20.81
N ASN A 92 -5.82 -5.04 -21.81
CA ASN A 92 -5.30 -4.60 -23.10
C ASN A 92 -6.28 -3.67 -23.84
N GLU A 93 -7.59 -3.91 -23.68
CA GLU A 93 -8.64 -3.04 -24.25
C GLU A 93 -8.55 -1.64 -23.63
N LEU A 94 -8.41 -1.57 -22.31
CA LEU A 94 -8.24 -0.30 -21.60
C LEU A 94 -6.96 0.44 -22.02
N MET A 95 -5.85 -0.29 -22.17
CA MET A 95 -4.58 0.30 -22.65
C MET A 95 -4.73 0.88 -24.06
N GLN A 96 -5.46 0.22 -24.95
CA GLN A 96 -5.70 0.68 -26.32
C GLN A 96 -6.60 1.92 -26.35
N GLU A 97 -7.73 1.88 -25.65
CA GLU A 97 -8.70 2.99 -25.60
C GLU A 97 -8.10 4.27 -24.98
N LEU A 98 -7.17 4.13 -24.04
CA LEU A 98 -6.51 5.26 -23.38
C LEU A 98 -5.19 5.69 -24.05
N GLU A 99 -4.81 5.03 -25.15
CA GLU A 99 -3.56 5.25 -25.88
C GLU A 99 -2.34 5.19 -24.95
N CYS A 100 -2.29 4.19 -24.07
CA CYS A 100 -1.18 3.99 -23.14
C CYS A 100 0.06 3.46 -23.89
N GLY A 101 1.21 4.10 -23.66
CA GLY A 101 2.48 3.66 -24.24
C GLY A 101 3.10 2.50 -23.44
N GLU A 102 2.89 2.49 -22.13
CA GLU A 102 3.33 1.44 -21.22
C GLU A 102 2.28 1.11 -20.15
N PRO A 103 2.34 -0.08 -19.52
CA PRO A 103 1.40 -0.50 -18.49
C PRO A 103 1.16 0.53 -17.36
N PHE A 104 2.22 1.17 -16.90
CA PHE A 104 2.15 2.13 -15.80
C PHE A 104 1.58 3.50 -16.20
N ASP A 105 1.30 3.73 -17.47
CA ASP A 105 0.54 4.90 -17.90
C ASP A 105 -0.94 4.78 -17.50
N VAL A 106 -1.47 3.54 -17.42
CA VAL A 106 -2.90 3.28 -17.20
C VAL A 106 -3.40 3.95 -15.91
N PRO A 107 -2.78 3.75 -14.71
CA PRO A 107 -3.25 4.41 -13.48
C PRO A 107 -3.33 5.93 -13.61
N VAL A 108 -2.33 6.55 -14.26
CA VAL A 108 -2.30 8.02 -14.41
C VAL A 108 -3.36 8.50 -15.39
N LYS A 109 -3.60 7.75 -16.48
CA LYS A 109 -4.66 8.06 -17.46
C LYS A 109 -6.06 7.89 -16.89
N VAL A 110 -6.26 6.89 -16.03
CA VAL A 110 -7.55 6.58 -15.40
C VAL A 110 -7.86 7.51 -14.24
N PHE A 111 -6.89 7.73 -13.33
CA PHE A 111 -7.12 8.43 -12.05
C PHE A 111 -6.50 9.84 -11.99
N GLY A 112 -5.71 10.24 -12.99
CA GLY A 112 -4.93 11.48 -12.92
C GLY A 112 -3.75 11.40 -11.95
N ILE A 113 -2.95 12.46 -11.90
CA ILE A 113 -1.73 12.53 -11.08
C ILE A 113 -2.08 12.45 -9.58
N ASP A 114 -2.88 13.39 -9.10
CA ASP A 114 -3.23 13.47 -7.67
C ASP A 114 -4.08 12.27 -7.22
N GLY A 115 -5.01 11.84 -8.07
CA GLY A 115 -5.82 10.65 -7.80
C GLY A 115 -4.98 9.39 -7.69
N SER A 116 -3.96 9.23 -8.52
CA SER A 116 -3.02 8.10 -8.42
C SER A 116 -2.23 8.15 -7.10
N ILE A 117 -1.70 9.31 -6.72
CA ILE A 117 -0.93 9.43 -5.47
C ILE A 117 -1.81 9.12 -4.26
N GLN A 118 -3.02 9.69 -4.20
CA GLN A 118 -3.95 9.48 -3.09
C GLN A 118 -4.47 8.04 -3.03
N LEU A 119 -4.79 7.43 -4.18
CA LEU A 119 -5.26 6.05 -4.22
C LEU A 119 -4.17 5.07 -3.78
N ALA A 120 -2.92 5.26 -4.23
CA ALA A 120 -1.79 4.45 -3.77
C ALA A 120 -1.58 4.53 -2.25
N GLN A 121 -1.69 5.74 -1.67
CA GLN A 121 -1.65 5.92 -0.22
C GLN A 121 -2.75 5.13 0.50
N LYS A 122 -4.00 5.24 0.02
CA LYS A 122 -5.14 4.47 0.58
C LYS A 122 -4.92 2.96 0.48
N ILE A 123 -4.39 2.46 -0.63
CA ILE A 123 -4.05 1.04 -0.82
C ILE A 123 -3.00 0.62 0.21
N ASN A 124 -1.92 1.39 0.34
CA ASN A 124 -0.87 1.12 1.32
C ASN A 124 -1.44 1.06 2.74
N GLU A 125 -2.15 2.11 3.17
CA GLU A 125 -2.79 2.21 4.49
C GLU A 125 -3.74 1.04 4.77
N ALA A 126 -4.53 0.65 3.76
CA ALA A 126 -5.44 -0.48 3.88
C ALA A 126 -4.72 -1.81 4.17
N PHE A 127 -3.46 -1.97 3.72
CA PHE A 127 -2.66 -3.17 3.89
C PHE A 127 -1.59 -3.06 4.99
N GLU A 128 -1.48 -1.93 5.69
CA GLU A 128 -0.63 -1.83 6.87
C GLU A 128 -1.12 -2.76 7.99
N ASP A 129 -0.19 -3.50 8.58
CA ASP A 129 -0.49 -4.39 9.69
C ASP A 129 -0.65 -3.56 10.96
N ASN A 130 -1.84 -3.55 11.55
CA ASN A 130 -2.09 -3.00 12.89
C ASN A 130 -1.40 -3.86 13.96
N ASN A 131 -0.08 -3.70 14.11
CA ASN A 131 0.73 -4.44 15.09
C ASN A 131 0.88 -3.66 16.40
N ALA A 132 -0.22 -3.27 17.06
CA ALA A 132 -0.24 -2.96 18.50
C ALA A 132 -1.68 -2.75 18.99
N GLU A 133 -2.20 -3.67 19.81
CA GLU A 133 -3.16 -3.27 20.84
C GLU A 133 -2.35 -2.50 21.89
N VAL A 134 -2.53 -1.18 21.97
CA VAL A 134 -2.05 -0.41 23.11
C VAL A 134 -2.81 -0.94 24.33
N ALA A 135 -2.13 -1.69 25.19
CA ALA A 135 -2.68 -2.04 26.50
C ALA A 135 -2.88 -0.73 27.28
N ILE A 136 -4.11 -0.21 27.29
CA ILE A 136 -4.49 0.91 28.14
C ILE A 136 -4.33 0.43 29.58
N LYS A 137 -3.23 0.82 30.23
CA LYS A 137 -3.10 0.75 31.69
C LYS A 137 -3.71 2.02 32.25
N ASN A 138 -4.99 1.97 32.58
CA ASN A 138 -5.53 2.97 33.51
C ASN A 138 -4.81 2.76 34.84
N SER A 139 -4.01 3.75 35.23
CA SER A 139 -3.50 3.88 36.61
C SER A 139 -4.50 4.64 37.45
#